data_AF-A0A960YDL7-F1
#
_entry.id   AF-A0A960YDL7-F1
#
_cell.length_a   1.000
_cell.length_b   1.000
_cell.length_c   1.000
_cell.angle_alpha   90.00
_cell.angle_beta   90.00
_cell.angle_gamma   90.00
#
_symmetry.space_group_name_H-M   'P 1'
#
loop_
_entity.id
_entity.type
_entity.pdbx_description
1 polymer ?
#
loop_
_entity_poly.entity_id
_entity_poly.type
_entity_poly.pdbx_seq_one_letter_code
_entity_poly.pdbx_strand_id
1 'polypeptide(L)'
;MKENGPELEYLLNRLANCPAEFFLEPGLGKETEVLGPKQINTLALISDLFYNMGGYLLSDNAADVYRKNYEESKKNFFLILHVAAYFFSDPFFLSEKRFLGPVEKFFNPGSTNELHKLAKLIEAEKFVTDPERREEFVRLCLAQLNLKPGGETEVQAKDRLNTLDSVERERVIRETQKAIKRAKEIQEAQRRKEAEEAASKMPRE
;
A
#
# COMPACT_ATOMS: atom_id res chain seq x y z
N MET A 1 11.19 3.74 -20.89
CA MET A 1 12.28 3.01 -20.21
C MET A 1 12.35 3.53 -18.80
N LYS A 2 12.39 2.63 -17.81
CA LYS A 2 12.56 3.04 -16.40
C LYS A 2 13.99 3.50 -16.13
N GLU A 3 14.13 4.60 -15.39
CA GLU A 3 15.43 5.11 -14.96
C GLU A 3 15.96 4.34 -13.74
N ASN A 4 17.28 4.41 -13.52
CA ASN A 4 17.92 3.82 -12.36
C ASN A 4 17.62 4.66 -11.12
N GLY A 5 17.04 4.01 -10.10
CA GLY A 5 17.05 4.49 -8.72
C GLY A 5 18.29 4.00 -7.97
N PRO A 6 18.31 4.20 -6.64
CA PRO A 6 19.36 3.70 -5.77
C PRO A 6 19.48 2.17 -5.76
N GLU A 7 20.61 1.68 -5.26
CA GLU A 7 20.79 0.25 -4.97
C GLU A 7 19.71 -0.26 -4.01
N LEU A 8 19.17 -1.45 -4.30
CA LEU A 8 18.07 -2.01 -3.52
C LEU A 8 18.45 -2.18 -2.05
N GLU A 9 19.62 -2.76 -1.80
CA GLU A 9 20.12 -3.05 -0.45
C GLU A 9 20.26 -1.78 0.40
N TYR A 10 20.64 -0.66 -0.22
CA TYR A 10 20.71 0.64 0.46
C TYR A 10 19.32 1.06 0.97
N LEU A 11 18.31 0.97 0.11
CA LEU A 11 16.93 1.34 0.44
C LEU A 11 16.28 0.39 1.45
N LEU A 12 16.58 -0.91 1.36
CA LEU A 12 16.13 -1.90 2.35
C LEU A 12 16.71 -1.61 3.73
N ASN A 13 18.02 -1.32 3.80
CA ASN A 13 18.68 -0.95 5.05
C ASN A 13 18.14 0.36 5.61
N ARG A 14 17.83 1.36 4.76
CA ARG A 14 17.16 2.58 5.22
C ARG A 14 15.86 2.24 5.95
N LEU A 15 14.95 1.51 5.30
CA LEU A 15 13.68 1.13 5.92
C LEU A 15 13.84 0.26 7.18
N ALA A 16 14.84 -0.62 7.21
CA ALA A 16 15.16 -1.40 8.41
C ALA A 16 15.49 -0.54 9.63
N ASN A 17 16.04 0.65 9.40
CA ASN A 17 16.41 1.63 10.41
C ASN A 17 15.37 2.75 10.56
N CYS A 18 14.13 2.52 10.11
CA CYS A 18 13.03 3.46 10.35
C CYS A 18 12.83 3.69 11.86
N PRO A 19 12.88 4.94 12.35
CA PRO A 19 12.73 5.22 13.77
C PRO A 19 11.36 4.79 14.31
N ALA A 20 11.31 4.33 15.56
CA ALA A 20 10.09 3.83 16.18
C ALA A 20 9.00 4.91 16.27
N GLU A 21 9.39 6.18 16.29
CA GLU A 21 8.51 7.36 16.34
C GLU A 21 7.57 7.44 15.12
N PHE A 22 7.94 6.87 13.98
CA PHE A 22 7.07 6.82 12.79
C PHE A 22 5.87 5.88 12.96
N PHE A 23 5.87 5.04 13.99
CA PHE A 23 4.74 4.16 14.35
C PHE A 23 3.84 4.72 15.45
N LEU A 24 4.11 5.96 15.91
CA LEU A 24 3.20 6.65 16.82
C LEU A 24 1.85 6.94 16.14
N GLU A 25 0.83 7.12 16.96
CA GLU A 25 -0.55 7.32 16.50
C GLU A 25 -0.65 8.54 15.56
N PRO A 26 -1.36 8.44 14.43
CA PRO A 26 -1.57 9.56 13.53
C PRO A 26 -2.34 10.70 14.22
N GLY A 27 -1.67 11.85 14.35
CA GLY A 27 -2.27 13.11 14.79
C GLY A 27 -2.60 13.98 13.58
N LEU A 28 -3.88 14.32 13.40
CA LEU A 28 -4.34 15.23 12.34
C LEU A 28 -4.86 16.56 12.88
N GLY A 29 -4.40 16.93 14.08
CA GLY A 29 -4.77 18.17 14.73
C GLY A 29 -4.35 19.40 13.93
N LYS A 30 -4.94 20.57 14.24
CA LYS A 30 -4.42 21.85 13.72
C LYS A 30 -3.03 22.13 14.31
N GLU A 31 -2.23 22.98 13.64
CA GLU A 31 -0.92 23.39 14.16
C GLU A 31 -0.99 23.92 15.61
N THR A 32 -2.14 24.48 16.00
CA THR A 32 -2.41 25.02 17.34
C THR A 32 -2.84 23.98 18.37
N GLU A 33 -3.10 22.74 17.97
CA GLU A 33 -3.55 21.67 18.87
C GLU A 33 -2.34 20.89 19.40
N VAL A 34 -2.21 20.84 20.73
CA VAL A 34 -1.18 20.04 21.39
C VAL A 34 -1.51 18.56 21.19
N LEU A 35 -0.69 17.87 20.41
CA LEU A 35 -0.80 16.43 20.25
C LEU A 35 -0.43 15.71 21.55
N GLY A 36 -1.05 14.55 21.77
CA GLY A 36 -0.71 13.69 22.89
C GLY A 36 0.73 13.16 22.79
N PRO A 37 1.34 12.72 23.91
CA PRO A 37 2.74 12.25 23.95
C PRO A 37 3.02 10.98 23.13
N LYS A 38 1.99 10.36 22.54
CA LYS A 38 2.09 9.15 21.72
C LYS A 38 1.59 9.37 20.29
N GLN A 39 1.53 10.62 19.85
CA GLN A 39 1.07 11.00 18.53
C GLN A 39 2.17 11.71 17.75
N ILE A 40 2.18 11.50 16.44
CA ILE A 40 3.00 12.26 15.49
C ILE A 40 2.07 13.08 14.60
N ASN A 41 2.43 14.33 14.29
CA ASN A 41 1.63 15.16 13.40
C ASN A 41 1.81 14.69 11.95
N THR A 42 0.85 13.90 11.45
CA THR A 42 0.92 13.36 10.08
C THR A 42 0.92 14.48 9.04
N LEU A 43 0.17 15.54 9.27
CA LEU A 43 0.06 16.66 8.33
C LEU A 43 1.37 17.45 8.25
N ALA A 44 2.01 17.71 9.39
CA ALA A 44 3.32 18.36 9.43
C ALA A 44 4.37 17.49 8.72
N LEU A 45 4.39 16.18 8.99
CA LEU A 45 5.32 15.24 8.36
C LEU A 45 5.21 15.24 6.82
N ILE A 46 3.98 15.21 6.30
CA ILE A 46 3.72 15.24 4.85
C ILE A 46 4.06 16.62 4.27
N SER A 47 3.69 17.70 4.98
CA SER A 47 3.97 19.08 4.57
C SER A 47 5.47 19.33 4.44
N ASP A 48 6.24 18.91 5.46
CA ASP A 48 7.69 19.05 5.49
C ASP A 48 8.35 18.24 4.37
N LEU A 49 7.89 17.01 4.13
CA LEU A 49 8.37 16.21 3.01
C LEU A 49 8.13 16.92 1.67
N PHE A 50 6.91 17.38 1.41
CA PHE A 50 6.56 18.02 0.13
C PHE A 50 7.35 19.32 -0.07
N TYR A 51 7.53 20.11 0.99
CA TYR A 51 8.37 21.28 0.97
C TYR A 51 9.83 20.94 0.65
N ASN A 52 10.40 19.93 1.31
CA ASN A 52 11.77 19.48 1.10
C ASN A 52 12.00 18.87 -0.30
N MET A 53 10.96 18.29 -0.91
CA MET A 53 10.98 17.84 -2.31
C MET A 53 10.86 19.01 -3.32
N GLY A 54 10.87 20.25 -2.83
CA GLY A 54 10.86 21.47 -3.63
C GLY A 54 9.47 21.98 -4.00
N GLY A 55 8.44 21.50 -3.30
CA GLY A 55 7.05 21.93 -3.39
C GLY A 55 6.71 23.07 -2.42
N TYR A 56 5.46 23.08 -1.97
CA TYR A 56 4.94 24.06 -1.01
C TYR A 56 4.44 23.36 0.25
N LEU A 57 4.40 24.09 1.36
CA LEU A 57 3.72 23.61 2.57
C LEU A 57 2.25 23.32 2.25
N LEU A 58 1.69 22.31 2.91
CA LEU A 58 0.29 21.95 2.74
C LEU A 58 -0.60 23.14 3.09
N SER A 59 -1.45 23.55 2.14
CA SER A 59 -2.51 24.51 2.42
C SER A 59 -3.58 23.88 3.33
N ASP A 60 -4.35 24.71 4.04
CA ASP A 60 -5.47 24.25 4.86
C ASP A 60 -6.46 23.37 4.06
N ASN A 61 -6.75 23.75 2.81
CA ASN A 61 -7.62 22.96 1.93
C ASN A 61 -7.04 21.58 1.63
N ALA A 62 -5.73 21.48 1.40
CA ALA A 62 -5.06 20.21 1.16
C ALA A 62 -5.02 19.36 2.44
N ALA A 63 -4.72 19.97 3.59
CA ALA A 63 -4.74 19.32 4.90
C ALA A 63 -6.14 18.78 5.26
N ASP A 64 -7.20 19.51 4.92
CA ASP A 64 -8.59 19.08 5.12
C ASP A 64 -8.95 17.80 4.36
N VAL A 65 -8.33 17.54 3.20
CA VAL A 65 -8.52 16.27 2.48
C VAL A 65 -8.04 15.10 3.32
N TYR A 66 -6.91 15.23 4.00
CA TYR A 66 -6.40 14.20 4.91
C TYR A 66 -7.28 14.04 6.14
N ARG A 67 -7.69 15.14 6.78
CA ARG A 67 -8.59 15.11 7.94
C ARG A 67 -9.91 14.40 7.63
N LYS A 68 -10.55 14.76 6.50
CA LYS A 68 -11.84 14.19 6.08
C LYS A 68 -11.75 12.71 5.71
N ASN A 69 -10.57 12.25 5.30
CA ASN A 69 -10.34 10.85 4.95
C ASN A 69 -9.81 10.01 6.12
N TYR A 70 -9.53 10.62 7.27
CA TYR A 70 -9.09 9.87 8.45
C TYR A 70 -10.27 9.27 9.20
N GLU A 71 -10.18 7.97 9.43
CA GLU A 71 -11.08 7.17 10.28
C GLU A 71 -10.26 6.01 10.86
N GLU A 72 -10.70 5.43 11.98
CA GLU A 72 -9.95 4.38 12.68
C GLU A 72 -9.62 3.18 11.78
N SER A 73 -10.53 2.83 10.87
CA SER A 73 -10.33 1.74 9.89
C SER A 73 -9.21 2.03 8.88
N LYS A 74 -8.82 3.30 8.70
CA LYS A 74 -7.73 3.74 7.82
C LYS A 74 -6.47 4.11 8.58
N LYS A 75 -6.42 3.95 9.91
CA LYS A 75 -5.23 4.23 10.72
C LYS A 75 -3.96 3.60 10.15
N ASN A 76 -4.02 2.34 9.73
CA ASN A 76 -2.88 1.65 9.12
C ASN A 76 -2.36 2.34 7.85
N PHE A 77 -3.25 2.90 7.03
CA PHE A 77 -2.85 3.68 5.85
C PHE A 77 -2.05 4.93 6.25
N PHE A 78 -2.47 5.65 7.30
CA PHE A 78 -1.74 6.83 7.76
C PHE A 78 -0.38 6.48 8.40
N LEU A 79 -0.29 5.35 9.10
CA LEU A 79 1.02 4.82 9.56
C LEU A 79 1.93 4.48 8.37
N ILE A 80 1.37 3.93 7.29
CA ILE A 80 2.12 3.68 6.06
C ILE A 80 2.57 5.00 5.41
N LEU A 81 1.78 6.08 5.47
CA LEU A 81 2.23 7.40 5.02
C LEU A 81 3.43 7.90 5.83
N HIS A 82 3.50 7.60 7.14
CA HIS A 82 4.66 7.94 7.95
C HIS A 82 5.91 7.20 7.45
N VAL A 83 5.81 5.87 7.26
CA VAL A 83 6.92 5.05 6.73
C VAL A 83 7.33 5.52 5.34
N ALA A 84 6.36 5.85 4.48
CA ALA A 84 6.62 6.42 3.16
C ALA A 84 7.33 7.78 3.25
N ALA A 85 6.95 8.63 4.21
CA ALA A 85 7.60 9.93 4.40
C ALA A 85 9.05 9.77 4.87
N TYR A 86 9.33 8.81 5.74
CA TYR A 86 10.70 8.45 6.11
C TYR A 86 11.51 7.90 4.92
N PHE A 87 10.87 7.10 4.07
CA PHE A 87 11.50 6.58 2.86
C PHE A 87 11.84 7.69 1.86
N PHE A 88 10.88 8.54 1.52
CA PHE A 88 11.04 9.62 0.55
C PHE A 88 11.85 10.82 1.07
N SER A 89 12.16 10.88 2.37
CA SER A 89 13.12 11.84 2.91
C SER A 89 14.58 11.45 2.64
N ASP A 90 14.83 10.38 1.88
CA ASP A 90 16.16 10.05 1.40
C ASP A 90 16.72 11.14 0.49
N PRO A 91 18.01 11.53 0.63
CA PRO A 91 18.62 12.56 -0.21
C PRO A 91 18.46 12.32 -1.71
N PHE A 92 18.40 11.06 -2.16
CA PHE A 92 18.14 10.75 -3.56
C PHE A 92 16.80 11.32 -4.04
N PHE A 93 15.71 11.10 -3.31
CA PHE A 93 14.39 11.59 -3.71
C PHE A 93 14.22 13.09 -3.51
N LEU A 94 14.94 13.68 -2.54
CA LEU A 94 14.95 15.12 -2.32
C LEU A 94 15.78 15.89 -3.36
N SER A 95 16.70 15.21 -4.06
CA SER A 95 17.62 15.85 -5.02
C SER A 95 16.93 16.35 -6.29
N GLU A 96 15.74 15.83 -6.62
CA GLU A 96 15.03 16.15 -7.87
C GLU A 96 13.55 16.45 -7.65
N LYS A 97 13.12 17.67 -8.01
CA LYS A 97 11.72 18.12 -7.90
C LYS A 97 10.72 17.30 -8.70
N ARG A 98 11.17 16.56 -9.73
CA ARG A 98 10.30 15.77 -10.60
C ARG A 98 9.55 14.66 -9.86
N PHE A 99 10.06 14.22 -8.71
CA PHE A 99 9.42 13.17 -7.91
C PHE A 99 8.24 13.67 -7.08
N LEU A 100 8.11 14.98 -6.84
CA LEU A 100 7.05 15.57 -6.01
C LEU A 100 5.66 15.15 -6.49
N GLY A 101 5.31 15.41 -7.75
CA GLY A 101 3.97 15.12 -8.27
C GLY A 101 3.57 13.65 -8.17
N PRO A 102 4.43 12.68 -8.56
CA PRO A 102 4.20 11.27 -8.31
C PRO A 102 4.03 10.89 -6.83
N VAL A 103 4.81 11.47 -5.91
CA VAL A 103 4.69 11.24 -4.46
C VAL A 103 3.38 11.82 -3.91
N GLU A 104 2.99 13.04 -4.30
CA GLU A 104 1.71 13.63 -3.91
C GLU A 104 0.52 12.75 -4.32
N LYS A 105 0.56 12.19 -5.55
CA LYS A 105 -0.45 11.24 -6.03
C LYS A 105 -0.45 9.93 -5.24
N PHE A 106 0.71 9.49 -4.77
CA PHE A 106 0.86 8.28 -3.97
C PHE A 106 0.32 8.46 -2.55
N PHE A 107 0.52 9.65 -1.97
CA PHE A 107 0.09 10.01 -0.62
C PHE A 107 -1.38 10.42 -0.54
N ASN A 108 -2.03 10.71 -1.67
CA ASN A 108 -3.41 11.18 -1.70
C ASN A 108 -4.38 10.18 -1.02
N PRO A 109 -5.00 10.54 0.12
CA PRO A 109 -5.85 9.65 0.89
C PRO A 109 -7.22 9.39 0.23
N GLY A 110 -7.61 10.21 -0.75
CA GLY A 110 -8.81 9.99 -1.58
C GLY A 110 -8.57 9.11 -2.82
N SER A 111 -7.33 8.64 -3.02
CA SER A 111 -6.98 7.74 -4.13
C SER A 111 -7.37 6.29 -3.83
N THR A 112 -7.28 5.42 -4.84
CA THR A 112 -7.40 3.94 -4.71
C THR A 112 -6.15 3.23 -5.24
N ASN A 113 -5.01 3.92 -5.16
CA ASN A 113 -3.71 3.42 -5.60
C ASN A 113 -3.24 2.17 -4.81
N GLU A 114 -2.10 1.61 -5.24
CA GLU A 114 -1.55 0.40 -4.63
C GLU A 114 -1.23 0.55 -3.14
N LEU A 115 -0.87 1.76 -2.67
CA LEU A 115 -0.61 2.01 -1.25
C LEU A 115 -1.86 1.76 -0.40
N HIS A 116 -3.02 2.22 -0.86
CA HIS A 116 -4.31 1.95 -0.21
C HIS A 116 -4.66 0.46 -0.20
N LYS A 117 -4.28 -0.27 -1.25
CA LYS A 117 -4.54 -1.71 -1.33
C LYS A 117 -3.63 -2.47 -0.36
N LEU A 118 -2.34 -2.13 -0.33
CA LEU A 118 -1.40 -2.71 0.63
C LEU A 118 -1.81 -2.41 2.07
N ALA A 119 -2.29 -1.19 2.36
CA ALA A 119 -2.75 -0.80 3.69
C ALA A 119 -3.93 -1.64 4.21
N LYS A 120 -4.66 -2.33 3.33
CA LYS A 120 -5.75 -3.25 3.71
C LYS A 120 -5.27 -4.67 3.97
N LEU A 121 -4.04 -5.01 3.59
CA LEU A 121 -3.50 -6.37 3.58
C LEU A 121 -2.31 -6.53 4.52
N ILE A 122 -1.52 -5.48 4.71
CA ILE A 122 -0.24 -5.51 5.42
C ILE A 122 -0.19 -4.38 6.44
N GLU A 123 0.15 -4.74 7.68
CA GLU A 123 0.39 -3.77 8.76
C GLU A 123 1.66 -2.95 8.49
N ALA A 124 1.63 -1.66 8.78
CA ALA A 124 2.74 -0.74 8.52
C ALA A 124 4.10 -1.23 9.07
N GLU A 125 4.09 -1.84 10.26
CA GLU A 125 5.28 -2.38 10.93
C GLU A 125 5.96 -3.49 10.12
N LYS A 126 5.23 -4.22 9.28
CA LYS A 126 5.80 -5.29 8.45
C LYS A 126 6.71 -4.73 7.38
N PHE A 127 6.52 -3.49 6.92
CA PHE A 127 7.45 -2.86 5.98
C PHE A 127 8.84 -2.59 6.56
N VAL A 128 9.00 -2.73 7.88
CA VAL A 128 10.28 -2.57 8.59
C VAL A 128 10.74 -3.87 9.24
N THR A 129 9.83 -4.75 9.66
CA THR A 129 10.20 -5.99 10.35
C THR A 129 10.30 -7.20 9.43
N ASP A 130 9.52 -7.25 8.35
CA ASP A 130 9.48 -8.37 7.42
C ASP A 130 10.31 -8.04 6.15
N PRO A 131 11.37 -8.83 5.84
CA PRO A 131 12.20 -8.59 4.66
C PRO A 131 11.44 -8.59 3.33
N GLU A 132 10.47 -9.49 3.13
CA GLU A 132 9.72 -9.57 1.87
C GLU A 132 8.79 -8.38 1.71
N ARG A 133 8.08 -7.99 2.77
CA ARG A 133 7.15 -6.84 2.74
C ARG A 133 7.91 -5.54 2.54
N ARG A 134 9.07 -5.41 3.18
CA ARG A 134 9.96 -4.28 2.97
C ARG A 134 10.42 -4.19 1.51
N GLU A 135 10.83 -5.29 0.90
CA GLU A 135 11.23 -5.30 -0.51
C GLU A 135 10.07 -4.93 -1.43
N GLU A 136 8.88 -5.49 -1.20
CA GLU A 136 7.65 -5.15 -1.92
C GLU A 136 7.38 -3.64 -1.87
N PHE A 137 7.47 -3.05 -0.67
CA PHE A 137 7.23 -1.62 -0.47
C PHE A 137 8.27 -0.75 -1.17
N VAL A 138 9.57 -1.05 -1.05
CA VAL A 138 10.63 -0.30 -1.76
C VAL A 138 10.40 -0.34 -3.27
N ARG A 139 10.13 -1.53 -3.82
CA ARG A 139 9.89 -1.69 -5.25
C ARG A 139 8.64 -0.97 -5.70
N LEU A 140 7.58 -0.96 -4.90
CA LEU A 140 6.36 -0.19 -5.20
C LEU A 140 6.64 1.32 -5.23
N CYS A 141 7.35 1.84 -4.23
CA CYS A 141 7.75 3.25 -4.19
C CYS A 141 8.59 3.65 -5.40
N LEU A 142 9.56 2.83 -5.80
CA LEU A 142 10.35 3.08 -7.01
C LEU A 142 9.49 3.01 -8.27
N ALA A 143 8.59 2.02 -8.38
CA ALA A 143 7.70 1.88 -9.52
C ALA A 143 6.77 3.09 -9.70
N GLN A 144 6.28 3.66 -8.60
CA GLN A 144 5.47 4.89 -8.59
C GLN A 144 6.24 6.09 -9.19
N LEU A 145 7.56 6.13 -9.01
CA LEU A 145 8.43 7.17 -9.56
C LEU A 145 8.96 6.82 -10.97
N ASN A 146 8.48 5.74 -11.57
CA ASN A 146 8.99 5.19 -12.83
C ASN A 146 10.49 4.82 -12.78
N LEU A 147 10.96 4.39 -11.61
CA LEU A 147 12.31 3.93 -11.33
C LEU A 147 12.37 2.39 -11.23
N LYS A 148 13.56 1.85 -11.44
CA LYS A 148 13.96 0.48 -11.09
C LYS A 148 15.15 0.51 -10.12
N PRO A 149 15.36 -0.51 -9.28
CA PRO A 149 16.55 -0.56 -8.44
C PRO A 149 17.84 -0.47 -9.28
N GLY A 150 18.90 0.08 -8.67
CA GLY A 150 20.24 0.06 -9.24
C GLY A 150 20.66 -1.36 -9.62
N GLY A 151 21.35 -1.50 -10.75
CA GLY A 151 21.85 -2.80 -11.22
C GLY A 151 20.82 -3.76 -11.86
N GLU A 152 19.51 -3.51 -11.73
CA GLU A 152 18.49 -4.38 -12.32
C GLU A 152 18.07 -3.93 -13.72
N THR A 153 17.65 -4.86 -14.58
CA THR A 153 16.92 -4.53 -15.82
C THR A 153 15.45 -4.21 -15.54
N GLU A 154 14.77 -3.53 -16.47
CA GLU A 154 13.33 -3.25 -16.33
C GLU A 154 12.49 -4.53 -16.18
N VAL A 155 12.88 -5.58 -16.90
CA VAL A 155 12.24 -6.91 -16.83
C VAL A 155 12.44 -7.54 -15.45
N GLN A 156 13.68 -7.60 -14.96
CA GLN A 156 13.98 -8.15 -13.62
C GLN A 156 13.21 -7.41 -12.52
N ALA A 157 13.20 -6.08 -12.56
CA ALA A 157 12.52 -5.26 -11.56
C ALA A 157 11.00 -5.50 -11.56
N LYS A 158 10.40 -5.65 -12.75
CA LYS A 158 8.97 -5.93 -12.91
C LYS A 158 8.62 -7.34 -12.44
N ASP A 159 9.39 -8.35 -12.87
CA ASP A 159 9.13 -9.75 -12.52
C ASP A 159 9.25 -9.98 -11.01
N ARG A 160 10.24 -9.34 -10.37
CA ARG A 160 10.41 -9.43 -8.93
C ARG A 160 9.26 -8.74 -8.17
N LEU A 161 8.82 -7.56 -8.62
CA LEU A 161 7.66 -6.89 -8.01
C LEU A 161 6.40 -7.75 -8.15
N ASN A 162 6.13 -8.33 -9.34
CA ASN A 162 4.99 -9.23 -9.55
C ASN A 162 5.03 -10.47 -8.64
N THR A 163 6.23 -10.97 -8.33
CA THR A 163 6.40 -12.13 -7.44
C THR A 163 6.05 -11.79 -5.98
N LEU A 164 6.35 -10.57 -5.57
CA LEU A 164 6.13 -10.06 -4.21
C LEU A 164 4.72 -9.49 -4.00
N ASP A 165 4.03 -9.12 -5.08
CA ASP A 165 2.75 -8.41 -5.06
C ASP A 165 1.66 -9.16 -4.26
N SER A 166 1.41 -8.63 -3.06
CA SER A 166 0.43 -9.12 -2.10
C SER A 166 -0.99 -8.84 -2.52
N VAL A 167 -1.20 -7.74 -3.23
CA VAL A 167 -2.50 -7.36 -3.76
C VAL A 167 -2.92 -8.38 -4.82
N GLU A 168 -2.00 -8.72 -5.71
CA GLU A 168 -2.23 -9.72 -6.75
C GLU A 168 -2.41 -11.12 -6.14
N ARG A 169 -1.58 -11.48 -5.15
CA ARG A 169 -1.72 -12.76 -4.43
C ARG A 169 -3.10 -12.90 -3.79
N GLU A 170 -3.57 -11.87 -3.10
CA GLU A 170 -4.90 -11.85 -2.48
C GLU A 170 -6.02 -11.92 -3.53
N ARG A 171 -5.86 -11.23 -4.67
CA ARG A 171 -6.81 -11.29 -5.80
C ARG A 171 -6.98 -12.71 -6.31
N VAL A 172 -5.87 -13.41 -6.58
CA VAL A 172 -5.87 -14.80 -7.08
C VAL A 172 -6.52 -15.76 -6.07
N ILE A 173 -6.24 -15.59 -4.77
CA ILE A 173 -6.85 -16.41 -3.72
C ILE A 173 -8.37 -16.22 -3.70
N ARG A 174 -8.85 -14.97 -3.74
CA ARG A 174 -10.29 -14.67 -3.76
C ARG A 174 -10.99 -15.21 -5.01
N GLU A 175 -10.37 -15.08 -6.17
CA GLU A 175 -10.91 -15.61 -7.42
C GLU A 175 -11.01 -17.15 -7.38
N THR A 176 -9.98 -17.80 -6.86
CA THR A 176 -9.95 -19.25 -6.67
C THR A 176 -11.05 -19.72 -5.71
N GLN A 177 -11.22 -19.05 -4.57
CA GLN A 177 -12.29 -19.36 -3.62
C GLN A 177 -13.69 -19.19 -4.23
N LYS A 178 -13.92 -18.13 -5.02
CA LYS A 178 -15.19 -17.92 -5.73
C LYS A 178 -15.44 -19.01 -6.77
N ALA A 179 -14.42 -19.43 -7.51
CA ALA A 179 -14.53 -20.51 -8.48
C ALA A 179 -14.87 -21.85 -7.80
N ILE A 180 -14.19 -22.17 -6.69
CA ILE A 180 -14.48 -23.36 -5.88
C ILE A 180 -15.92 -23.34 -5.36
N LYS A 181 -16.40 -22.20 -4.85
CA LYS A 181 -17.77 -22.07 -4.36
C LYS A 181 -18.80 -22.31 -5.46
N ARG A 182 -18.63 -21.67 -6.62
CA ARG A 182 -19.51 -21.85 -7.78
C ARG A 182 -19.52 -23.30 -8.27
N ALA A 183 -18.38 -23.96 -8.31
CA ALA A 183 -18.28 -25.37 -8.71
C ALA A 183 -19.08 -26.29 -7.76
N LYS A 184 -19.01 -26.04 -6.44
CA LYS A 184 -19.80 -26.79 -5.45
C LYS A 184 -21.30 -26.57 -5.63
N GLU A 185 -21.73 -25.33 -5.82
CA GLU A 185 -23.14 -24.98 -6.05
C GLU A 185 -23.70 -25.69 -7.30
N ILE A 186 -22.91 -25.74 -8.39
CA ILE A 186 -23.27 -26.46 -9.62
C ILE A 186 -23.40 -27.96 -9.37
N GLN A 187 -22.44 -28.58 -8.68
CA GLN A 187 -22.47 -30.01 -8.36
C GLN A 187 -23.63 -30.40 -7.45
N GLU A 188 -23.99 -29.54 -6.50
CA GLU A 188 -25.13 -29.75 -5.62
C GLU A 188 -26.46 -29.62 -6.38
N ALA A 189 -26.58 -28.62 -7.26
CA ALA A 189 -27.75 -28.47 -8.12
C ALA A 189 -27.92 -29.66 -9.08
N GLN A 190 -26.82 -30.17 -9.66
CA GLN A 190 -26.84 -31.36 -10.52
C GLN A 190 -27.31 -32.60 -9.76
N ARG A 191 -26.72 -32.87 -8.59
CA ARG A 191 -27.13 -34.02 -7.75
C ARG A 191 -28.58 -33.93 -7.32
N ARG A 192 -29.07 -32.74 -6.97
CA ARG A 192 -30.47 -32.54 -6.61
C ARG A 192 -31.40 -32.82 -7.80
N LYS A 193 -31.07 -32.32 -8.98
CA LYS A 193 -31.85 -32.55 -10.20
C LYS A 193 -31.88 -34.04 -10.58
N GLU A 194 -30.75 -34.72 -10.50
CA GLU A 194 -30.66 -36.17 -10.74
C GLU A 194 -31.51 -36.97 -9.73
N ALA A 195 -31.51 -36.59 -8.46
CA ALA A 195 -32.35 -37.22 -7.43
C ALA A 195 -33.86 -36.97 -7.68
N GLU A 196 -34.25 -35.76 -8.08
CA GLU A 196 -35.63 -35.42 -8.45
C GLU A 196 -36.08 -36.21 -9.69
N GLU A 197 -35.24 -36.34 -10.72
CA GLU A 197 -35.51 -37.13 -11.92
C GLU A 197 -35.60 -38.64 -11.63
N ALA A 198 -34.77 -39.16 -10.73
CA ALA A 198 -34.82 -40.56 -10.29
C ALA A 198 -36.10 -40.86 -9.49
N ALA A 199 -36.49 -39.97 -8.57
CA ALA A 199 -37.72 -40.09 -7.80
C ALA A 199 -38.98 -40.03 -8.69
N SER A 200 -38.97 -39.21 -9.74
CA SER A 200 -40.06 -39.12 -10.70
C SER A 200 -40.20 -40.36 -11.62
N LYS A 201 -39.14 -41.16 -11.75
CA LYS A 201 -39.11 -42.37 -12.60
C LYS A 201 -39.47 -43.66 -11.84
N MET A 202 -39.62 -43.62 -10.52
CA MET A 202 -40.12 -44.77 -9.75
C MET A 202 -41.64 -44.94 -9.98
N PRO A 203 -42.10 -46.08 -10.54
CA PRO A 203 -43.53 -46.33 -10.70
C PRO A 203 -44.20 -46.50 -9.33
N ARG A 204 -45.36 -45.85 -9.15
CA ARG A 204 -46.27 -46.11 -8.03
C ARG A 204 -46.90 -47.49 -8.24
N GLU A 205 -46.53 -48.45 -7.42
CA GLU A 205 -47.28 -49.71 -7.24
C GLU A 205 -48.51 -49.49 -6.35
#